data_AF-A0A4S4LUY4-F1
#
_entry.id   AF-A0A4S4LUY4-F1
#
_cell.length_a   1.000
_cell.length_b   1.000
_cell.length_c   1.000
_cell.angle_alpha   90.00
_cell.angle_beta   90.00
_cell.angle_gamma   90.00
#
_symmetry.space_group_name_H-M   'P 1'
#
loop_
_entity.id
_entity.type
_entity.pdbx_description
1 polymer ?
#
loop_
_entity_poly.entity_id
_entity_poly.type
_entity_poly.pdbx_seq_one_letter_code
_entity_poly.pdbx_strand_id
1 'polypeptide(L)'
;MAAHHFCCCFPLRLGAFLISLFQFLIAGLAAAALWYGLGHWPTASDVGSKLKGATIGAGVYYTIFALAAFIGFIGTIRRSAKMLSTYSYWLGWALGIQIGLDAFLLYAYFSTPKDELIKDCINNSTDQNIINSCNRTFNAGKGAIIAGVALGLLVQIWVVYIVSSYGKKLENEHAWTATVPLDTGYKYAAAGRSSTEALTAPNYQYPYADGSHSFGNNSSAPYDPPAPHARYTSNV
;
A
#
# COMPACT_ATOMS: atom_id res chain seq x y z
N MET A 1 -11.55 15.71 -0.16
CA MET A 1 -12.83 15.22 0.38
C MET A 1 -13.40 14.19 -0.59
N ALA A 2 -13.54 12.95 -0.13
CA ALA A 2 -14.41 11.90 -0.65
C ALA A 2 -14.62 10.92 0.52
N ALA A 3 -15.88 10.62 0.83
CA ALA A 3 -16.36 9.81 1.96
C ALA A 3 -15.61 8.46 2.03
N HIS A 4 -14.96 8.09 3.14
CA HIS A 4 -15.54 7.47 4.34
C HIS A 4 -16.72 6.53 4.03
N HIS A 5 -16.44 5.22 4.02
CA HIS A 5 -17.34 4.08 3.77
C HIS A 5 -17.70 3.79 2.31
N PHE A 6 -16.81 3.09 1.61
CA PHE A 6 -17.21 2.23 0.49
C PHE A 6 -17.27 0.77 0.96
N CYS A 7 -18.49 0.20 0.88
CA CYS A 7 -18.91 -1.19 1.09
C CYS A 7 -18.78 -1.82 2.50
N CYS A 8 -19.94 -1.92 3.17
CA CYS A 8 -20.32 -2.88 4.22
C CYS A 8 -19.20 -3.45 5.12
N CYS A 9 -19.02 -2.83 6.29
CA CYS A 9 -18.33 -3.43 7.45
C CYS A 9 -16.90 -3.93 7.25
N PHE A 10 -16.26 -3.76 6.09
CA PHE A 10 -14.87 -4.12 5.93
C PHE A 10 -14.03 -2.95 6.47
N PRO A 11 -13.42 -3.08 7.66
CA PRO A 11 -12.57 -2.02 8.14
C PRO A 11 -11.47 -1.83 7.10
N LEU A 12 -11.22 -0.59 6.71
CA LEU A 12 -10.09 -0.20 5.83
C LEU A 12 -8.77 -0.86 6.28
N ARG A 13 -8.69 -1.19 7.58
CA ARG A 13 -7.63 -1.97 8.23
C ARG A 13 -7.52 -3.43 7.75
N LEU A 14 -8.63 -4.15 7.57
CA LEU A 14 -8.61 -5.54 7.09
C LEU A 14 -8.33 -5.60 5.59
N GLY A 15 -8.70 -4.55 4.84
CA GLY A 15 -8.24 -4.36 3.46
C GLY A 15 -6.72 -4.27 3.37
N ALA A 16 -6.11 -3.33 4.10
CA ALA A 16 -4.64 -3.17 4.13
C ALA A 16 -3.92 -4.46 4.61
N PHE A 17 -4.49 -5.14 5.61
CA PHE A 17 -4.00 -6.43 6.09
C PHE A 17 -3.99 -7.51 5.00
N LEU A 18 -5.13 -7.75 4.33
CA LEU A 18 -5.23 -8.76 3.28
C LEU A 18 -4.33 -8.43 2.09
N ILE A 19 -4.29 -7.17 1.67
CA ILE A 19 -3.42 -6.72 0.58
C ILE A 19 -1.96 -7.01 0.91
N SER A 20 -1.51 -6.68 2.13
CA SER A 20 -0.13 -6.98 2.54
C SER A 20 0.19 -8.47 2.61
N LEU A 21 -0.79 -9.31 2.99
CA LEU A 21 -0.65 -10.76 3.04
C LEU A 21 -0.56 -11.37 1.64
N PHE A 22 -1.43 -10.96 0.72
CA PHE A 22 -1.35 -11.38 -0.68
C PHE A 22 -0.06 -10.89 -1.33
N GLN A 23 0.36 -9.65 -1.06
CA GLN A 23 1.61 -9.11 -1.58
C GLN A 23 2.82 -9.89 -1.08
N PHE A 24 2.83 -10.26 0.21
CA PHE A 24 3.88 -11.11 0.78
C PHE A 24 3.89 -12.51 0.14
N LEU A 25 2.73 -13.14 -0.05
CA LEU A 25 2.62 -14.45 -0.70
C LEU A 25 3.12 -14.40 -2.14
N ILE A 26 2.65 -13.42 -2.93
CA ILE A 26 3.03 -13.29 -4.34
C ILE A 26 4.52 -12.96 -4.46
N ALA A 27 5.04 -12.01 -3.69
CA ALA A 27 6.45 -11.65 -3.71
C ALA A 27 7.35 -12.78 -3.20
N GLY A 28 6.93 -13.50 -2.15
CA GLY A 28 7.65 -14.65 -1.61
C GLY A 28 7.70 -15.82 -2.59
N LEU A 29 6.57 -16.12 -3.25
CA LEU A 29 6.48 -17.19 -4.25
C LEU A 29 7.27 -16.82 -5.52
N ALA A 30 7.22 -15.55 -5.95
CA ALA A 30 8.06 -15.03 -7.03
C ALA A 30 9.56 -15.12 -6.69
N ALA A 31 9.96 -14.72 -5.47
CA ALA A 31 11.34 -14.86 -5.03
C ALA A 31 11.77 -16.34 -5.02
N ALA A 32 10.95 -17.23 -4.46
CA ALA A 32 11.23 -18.66 -4.46
C ALA A 32 11.37 -19.23 -5.88
N ALA A 33 10.50 -18.82 -6.81
CA ALA A 33 10.58 -19.21 -8.21
C ALA A 33 11.84 -18.68 -8.91
N LEU A 34 12.25 -17.44 -8.64
CA LEU A 34 13.48 -16.86 -9.20
C LEU A 34 14.74 -17.59 -8.69
N TRP A 35 14.80 -17.88 -7.40
CA TRP A 35 15.92 -18.63 -6.80
C TRP A 35 15.94 -20.09 -7.24
N TYR A 36 14.77 -20.75 -7.31
CA TYR A 36 14.66 -22.11 -7.82
C TYR A 36 15.06 -22.19 -9.29
N GLY A 37 14.60 -21.23 -10.10
CA GLY A 37 15.02 -21.07 -11.48
C GLY A 37 16.54 -21.01 -11.55
N LEU A 38 17.16 -20.06 -10.86
CA LEU A 38 18.62 -19.88 -10.85
C LEU A 38 19.39 -21.16 -10.50
N GLY A 39 18.87 -22.00 -9.60
CA GLY A 39 19.49 -23.28 -9.24
C GLY A 39 19.31 -24.41 -10.25
N HIS A 40 18.30 -24.35 -11.12
CA HIS A 40 17.99 -25.40 -12.09
C HIS A 40 18.49 -25.12 -13.52
N TRP A 41 18.81 -23.86 -13.87
CA TRP A 41 19.35 -23.54 -15.19
C TRP A 41 20.74 -24.17 -15.37
N PRO A 42 20.95 -25.06 -16.37
CA PRO A 42 22.26 -25.59 -16.66
C PRO A 42 23.19 -24.44 -17.07
N THR A 43 24.36 -24.39 -16.45
CA THR A 43 25.38 -23.34 -16.58
C THR A 43 25.94 -23.17 -18.01
N ALA A 44 25.46 -23.96 -18.97
CA ALA A 44 26.07 -24.20 -20.28
C ALA A 44 25.58 -23.28 -21.42
N SER A 45 24.50 -22.52 -21.24
CA SER A 45 24.07 -21.57 -22.27
C SER A 45 24.56 -20.18 -21.91
N ASP A 46 25.47 -19.63 -22.72
CA ASP A 46 26.03 -18.26 -22.70
C ASP A 46 24.97 -17.18 -23.02
N VAL A 47 23.71 -17.50 -22.74
CA VAL A 47 22.51 -16.70 -22.96
C VAL A 47 22.47 -15.66 -21.86
N GLY A 48 23.36 -14.67 -22.03
CA GLY A 48 23.36 -13.38 -21.36
C GLY A 48 23.80 -13.41 -19.90
N SER A 49 25.09 -13.17 -19.65
CA SER A 49 25.59 -12.70 -18.34
C SER A 49 24.76 -11.52 -17.79
N LYS A 50 24.20 -10.70 -18.69
CA LYS A 50 23.24 -9.63 -18.39
C LYS A 50 21.92 -10.13 -17.80
N LEU A 51 21.39 -11.24 -18.30
CA LEU A 51 20.13 -11.83 -17.82
C LEU A 51 20.33 -12.50 -16.46
N LYS A 52 21.46 -13.19 -16.26
CA LYS A 52 21.84 -13.74 -14.93
C LYS A 52 21.94 -12.64 -13.87
N GLY A 53 22.62 -11.53 -14.20
CA GLY A 53 22.72 -10.37 -13.31
C GLY A 53 21.36 -9.74 -13.00
N ALA A 54 20.49 -9.59 -14.00
CA ALA A 54 19.14 -9.07 -13.83
C ALA A 54 18.28 -9.99 -12.94
N THR A 55 18.35 -11.31 -13.12
CA THR A 55 17.60 -12.28 -12.31
C THR A 55 18.04 -12.27 -10.85
N ILE A 56 19.35 -12.16 -10.58
CA ILE A 56 19.87 -12.03 -9.20
C ILE A 56 19.39 -10.71 -8.58
N GLY A 57 19.50 -9.60 -9.31
CA GLY A 57 19.02 -8.30 -8.85
C GLY A 57 17.53 -8.30 -8.54
N ALA A 58 16.71 -8.91 -9.41
CA ALA A 58 15.29 -9.10 -9.17
C ALA A 58 15.03 -9.96 -7.92
N GLY A 59 15.75 -11.07 -7.75
CA GLY A 59 15.64 -11.93 -6.57
C GLY A 59 15.89 -11.19 -5.27
N VAL A 60 16.95 -10.36 -5.21
CA VAL A 60 17.25 -9.52 -4.04
C VAL A 60 16.18 -8.44 -3.81
N TYR A 61 15.68 -7.85 -4.89
CA TYR A 61 14.61 -6.86 -4.80
C TYR A 61 13.33 -7.47 -4.20
N TYR A 62 12.88 -8.63 -4.71
CA TYR A 62 11.67 -9.28 -4.22
C TYR A 62 11.79 -9.79 -2.78
N THR A 63 12.98 -10.17 -2.31
CA THR A 63 13.17 -10.54 -0.90
C THR A 63 13.10 -9.33 0.03
N ILE A 64 13.75 -8.22 -0.33
CA ILE A 64 13.64 -6.95 0.41
C ILE A 64 12.18 -6.47 0.42
N PHE A 65 11.50 -6.62 -0.71
CA PHE A 65 10.11 -6.23 -0.86
C PHE A 65 9.17 -7.11 -0.02
N ALA A 66 9.42 -8.42 0.08
CA ALA A 66 8.71 -9.30 0.99
C ALA A 66 8.92 -8.91 2.46
N LEU A 67 10.15 -8.56 2.86
CA LEU A 67 10.43 -8.03 4.21
C LEU A 67 9.72 -6.70 4.46
N ALA A 68 9.69 -5.80 3.47
CA ALA A 68 8.95 -4.55 3.55
C ALA A 68 7.44 -4.80 3.69
N ALA A 69 6.87 -5.78 2.99
CA ALA A 69 5.48 -6.18 3.15
C ALA A 69 5.18 -6.69 4.57
N PHE A 70 6.12 -7.45 5.16
CA PHE A 70 6.00 -7.92 6.54
C PHE A 70 6.06 -6.77 7.57
N ILE A 71 6.91 -5.77 7.35
CA ILE A 71 6.94 -4.56 8.19
C ILE A 71 5.63 -3.77 8.04
N GLY A 72 5.11 -3.64 6.82
CA GLY A 72 3.82 -3.02 6.55
C GLY A 72 2.68 -3.72 7.30
N PHE A 73 2.69 -5.06 7.30
CA PHE A 73 1.77 -5.88 8.07
C PHE A 73 1.83 -5.57 9.57
N ILE A 74 3.02 -5.53 10.17
CA ILE A 74 3.19 -5.14 11.59
C ILE A 74 2.73 -3.70 11.85
N GLY A 75 2.98 -2.79 10.91
CA GLY A 75 2.57 -1.39 10.99
C GLY A 75 1.05 -1.23 11.09
N THR A 76 0.28 -2.07 10.40
CA THR A 76 -1.19 -2.08 10.52
C THR A 76 -1.66 -2.54 11.91
N ILE A 77 -0.92 -3.44 12.56
CA ILE A 77 -1.24 -3.97 13.90
C ILE A 77 -0.94 -2.93 14.98
N ARG A 78 0.22 -2.26 14.93
CA ARG A 78 0.66 -1.34 15.99
C ARG A 78 -0.01 0.04 15.97
N ARG A 79 -0.85 0.34 14.97
CA ARG A 79 -1.60 1.61 14.84
C ARG A 79 -0.72 2.87 15.02
N SER A 80 0.53 2.84 14.59
CA SER A 80 1.45 3.97 14.74
C SER A 80 1.54 4.82 13.47
N ALA A 81 0.97 6.03 13.52
CA ALA A 81 0.95 6.98 12.39
C ALA A 81 2.35 7.29 11.85
N LYS A 82 3.32 7.47 12.76
CA LYS A 82 4.71 7.80 12.42
C LYS A 82 5.41 6.69 11.64
N MET A 83 5.27 5.43 12.04
CA MET A 83 5.90 4.32 11.32
C MET A 83 5.30 4.16 9.92
N LEU A 84 3.99 4.38 9.80
CA LEU A 84 3.31 4.27 8.52
C LEU A 84 3.70 5.40 7.55
N SER A 85 3.91 6.61 8.06
CA SER A 85 4.39 7.74 7.25
C SER A 85 5.79 7.48 6.69
N THR A 86 6.74 7.05 7.53
CA THR A 86 8.11 6.73 7.07
C THR A 86 8.10 5.53 6.11
N TYR A 87 7.26 4.54 6.37
CA TYR A 87 7.07 3.39 5.49
C TYR A 87 6.50 3.79 4.12
N SER A 88 5.57 4.75 4.07
CA SER A 88 5.04 5.29 2.80
C SER A 88 6.13 5.95 1.96
N TYR A 89 7.06 6.67 2.60
CA TYR A 89 8.20 7.28 1.90
C TYR A 89 9.14 6.21 1.32
N TRP A 90 9.44 5.17 2.11
CA TRP A 90 10.25 4.03 1.67
C TRP A 90 9.61 3.28 0.50
N LEU A 91 8.30 3.02 0.57
CA LEU A 91 7.55 2.40 -0.53
C LEU A 91 7.58 3.23 -1.80
N GLY A 92 7.53 4.57 -1.69
CA GLY A 92 7.69 5.45 -2.84
C GLY A 92 9.06 5.30 -3.51
N TRP A 93 10.13 5.25 -2.72
CA TRP A 93 11.48 4.99 -3.22
C TRP A 93 11.62 3.60 -3.86
N ALA A 94 11.10 2.56 -3.20
CA ALA A 94 11.11 1.20 -3.72
C ALA A 94 10.34 1.09 -5.05
N LEU A 95 9.20 1.78 -5.16
CA LEU A 95 8.41 1.85 -6.40
C LEU A 95 9.21 2.47 -7.55
N GLY A 96 10.00 3.52 -7.29
CA GLY A 96 10.90 4.10 -8.29
C GLY A 96 11.96 3.11 -8.77
N ILE A 97 12.59 2.37 -7.85
CA ILE A 97 13.56 1.32 -8.20
C ILE A 97 12.91 0.21 -9.01
N GLN A 98 11.69 -0.18 -8.66
CA GLN A 98 10.94 -1.22 -9.37
C GLN A 98 10.65 -0.83 -10.81
N ILE A 99 10.20 0.40 -11.06
CA ILE A 99 9.97 0.91 -12.41
C ILE A 99 11.28 0.84 -13.22
N GLY A 100 12.41 1.20 -12.61
CA GLY A 100 13.72 1.10 -13.27
C GLY A 100 14.11 -0.34 -13.64
N LEU A 101 13.90 -1.29 -12.73
CA LEU A 101 14.13 -2.72 -12.96
C LEU A 101 13.21 -3.27 -14.05
N ASP A 102 11.92 -2.94 -14.00
CA ASP A 102 10.93 -3.39 -14.98
C ASP A 102 11.23 -2.82 -16.37
N ALA A 103 11.60 -1.54 -16.46
CA ALA A 103 12.01 -0.90 -17.70
C ALA A 103 13.29 -1.52 -18.27
N PHE A 104 14.28 -1.82 -17.40
CA PHE A 104 15.51 -2.49 -17.81
C PHE A 104 15.25 -3.92 -18.29
N LEU A 105 14.38 -4.66 -17.60
CA LEU A 105 13.97 -6.00 -18.00
C LEU A 105 13.24 -6.00 -19.34
N LEU A 106 12.31 -5.05 -19.54
CA LEU A 106 11.65 -4.84 -20.82
C LEU A 106 12.68 -4.53 -21.91
N TYR A 107 13.60 -3.61 -21.65
CA TYR A 107 14.64 -3.23 -22.60
C TYR A 107 15.54 -4.41 -22.98
N ALA A 108 15.98 -5.20 -22.01
CA ALA A 108 16.77 -6.40 -22.25
C ALA A 108 15.97 -7.43 -23.06
N TYR A 109 14.71 -7.65 -22.71
CA TYR A 109 13.83 -8.58 -23.38
C TYR A 109 13.48 -8.17 -24.83
N PHE A 110 13.32 -6.88 -25.09
CA PHE A 110 13.12 -6.36 -26.44
C PHE A 110 14.41 -6.31 -27.27
N SER A 111 15.56 -6.16 -26.61
CA SER A 111 16.88 -6.13 -27.27
C SER A 111 17.39 -7.51 -27.67
N THR A 112 16.92 -8.59 -27.02
CA THR A 112 17.28 -9.95 -27.41
C THR A 112 16.52 -10.36 -28.69
N PRO A 113 17.22 -10.79 -29.75
CA PRO A 113 16.58 -11.20 -30.99
C PRO A 113 15.68 -12.42 -30.76
N LYS A 114 14.45 -12.36 -31.29
CA LYS A 114 13.43 -13.41 -31.13
C LYS A 114 13.93 -14.77 -31.65
N ASP A 115 14.82 -14.73 -32.65
CA ASP A 115 15.31 -15.89 -33.37
C ASP A 115 16.19 -16.81 -32.52
N GLU A 116 16.88 -16.26 -31.52
CA GLU A 116 17.74 -17.04 -30.62
C GLU A 116 16.91 -17.83 -29.61
N LEU A 117 15.86 -17.21 -29.06
CA LEU A 117 14.93 -17.87 -28.15
C LEU A 117 14.02 -18.90 -28.86
N ILE A 118 13.61 -18.62 -30.10
CA ILE A 118 12.84 -19.57 -30.91
C ILE A 118 13.72 -20.78 -31.27
N LYS A 119 15.02 -20.58 -31.54
CA LYS A 119 15.96 -21.70 -31.79
C LYS A 119 16.10 -22.62 -30.59
N ASP A 120 16.23 -22.07 -29.37
CA ASP A 120 16.27 -22.86 -28.13
C ASP A 120 14.96 -23.61 -27.89
N CYS A 121 13.82 -22.98 -28.18
CA CYS A 121 12.50 -23.60 -28.03
C CYS A 121 12.23 -24.73 -29.03
N ILE A 122 12.74 -24.61 -30.27
CA ILE A 122 12.59 -25.65 -31.29
C ILE A 122 13.52 -26.83 -30.98
N ASN A 123 14.65 -26.62 -30.30
CA ASN A 123 15.62 -27.64 -29.88
C ASN A 123 15.90 -28.68 -31.00
N ASN A 124 16.11 -28.19 -32.23
CA ASN A 124 16.31 -28.99 -33.45
C ASN A 124 15.15 -29.92 -33.88
N SER A 125 13.95 -29.79 -33.33
CA SER A 125 12.76 -30.51 -33.82
C SER A 125 12.32 -30.02 -35.19
N THR A 126 11.99 -30.95 -36.09
CA THR A 126 11.53 -30.66 -37.46
C THR A 126 9.99 -30.59 -37.57
N ASP A 127 9.29 -30.78 -36.44
CA ASP A 127 7.83 -30.81 -36.39
C ASP A 127 7.20 -29.42 -36.52
N GLN A 128 6.43 -29.22 -37.60
CA GLN A 128 5.70 -27.98 -37.89
C GLN A 128 4.74 -27.57 -36.77
N ASN A 129 4.19 -28.53 -36.01
CA ASN A 129 3.29 -28.25 -34.89
C ASN A 129 4.03 -27.63 -33.70
N ILE A 130 5.27 -28.06 -33.43
CA ILE A 130 6.12 -27.52 -32.37
C ILE A 130 6.58 -26.11 -32.75
N ILE A 131 6.98 -25.91 -34.00
CA ILE A 131 7.40 -24.60 -34.53
C ILE A 131 6.26 -23.59 -34.44
N ASN A 132 5.04 -23.96 -34.87
CA ASN A 132 3.87 -23.08 -34.80
C ASN A 132 3.43 -22.78 -33.35
N SER A 133 3.47 -23.78 -32.46
CA SER A 133 3.13 -23.59 -31.04
C SER A 133 4.15 -22.69 -30.34
N CYS A 134 5.44 -22.85 -30.66
CA CYS A 134 6.49 -22.01 -30.12
C CYS A 134 6.35 -20.55 -30.57
N ASN A 135 6.12 -20.30 -31.85
CA ASN A 135 5.92 -18.95 -32.39
C ASN A 135 4.68 -18.26 -31.79
N ARG A 136 3.58 -19.01 -31.61
CA ARG A 136 2.35 -18.50 -31.00
C ARG A 136 2.56 -18.16 -29.52
N THR A 137 3.27 -19.02 -28.79
CA THR A 137 3.60 -18.82 -27.37
C THR A 137 4.51 -17.60 -27.18
N PHE A 138 5.50 -17.40 -28.05
CA PHE A 138 6.37 -16.22 -28.00
C PHE A 138 5.62 -14.92 -28.29
N ASN A 139 4.76 -14.89 -29.32
CA ASN A 139 3.97 -13.71 -29.64
C ASN A 139 2.94 -13.40 -28.55
N ALA A 140 2.31 -14.42 -27.95
CA ALA A 140 1.42 -14.24 -26.80
C ALA A 140 2.18 -13.80 -25.54
N GLY A 141 3.38 -14.34 -25.32
CA GLY A 141 4.24 -14.04 -24.18
C GLY A 141 4.68 -12.59 -24.13
N LYS A 142 4.97 -11.96 -25.27
CA LYS A 142 5.27 -10.52 -25.34
C LYS A 142 4.13 -9.66 -24.78
N GLY A 143 2.90 -9.95 -25.20
CA GLY A 143 1.71 -9.26 -24.70
C GLY A 143 1.49 -9.50 -23.19
N ALA A 144 1.66 -10.76 -22.76
CA ALA A 144 1.50 -11.15 -21.36
C ALA A 144 2.52 -10.46 -20.42
N ILE A 145 3.78 -10.34 -20.83
CA ILE A 145 4.81 -9.67 -20.02
C ILE A 145 4.50 -8.18 -19.87
N ILE A 146 4.17 -7.49 -20.96
CA ILE A 146 3.84 -6.06 -20.92
C ILE A 146 2.59 -5.82 -20.06
N ALA A 147 1.55 -6.64 -20.24
CA ALA A 147 0.33 -6.56 -19.45
C ALA A 147 0.60 -6.85 -17.97
N GLY A 148 1.44 -7.84 -17.66
CA GLY A 148 1.83 -8.19 -16.31
C GLY A 148 2.57 -7.05 -15.60
N VAL A 149 3.54 -6.41 -16.28
CA VAL A 149 4.26 -5.25 -15.74
C VAL A 149 3.31 -4.08 -15.51
N ALA A 150 2.43 -3.78 -16.47
CA ALA A 150 1.46 -2.69 -16.33
C ALA A 150 0.49 -2.92 -15.16
N LEU A 151 -0.04 -4.14 -15.01
CA LEU A 151 -0.91 -4.49 -13.89
C LEU A 151 -0.16 -4.43 -12.55
N GLY A 152 1.08 -4.93 -12.51
CA GLY A 152 1.93 -4.86 -11.32
C GLY A 152 2.16 -3.41 -10.86
N LEU A 153 2.48 -2.51 -11.79
CA LEU A 153 2.67 -1.09 -11.49
C LEU A 153 1.38 -0.43 -11.00
N LEU A 154 0.23 -0.74 -11.61
CA LEU A 154 -1.06 -0.21 -11.16
C LEU A 154 -1.39 -0.65 -9.73
N VAL A 155 -1.18 -1.93 -9.42
CA VAL A 155 -1.37 -2.46 -8.06
C VAL A 155 -0.43 -1.76 -7.08
N GLN A 156 0.84 -1.59 -7.45
CA GLN A 156 1.84 -0.94 -6.60
C GLN A 156 1.49 0.53 -6.29
N ILE A 157 1.09 1.30 -7.32
CA ILE A 157 0.64 2.69 -7.17
C ILE A 157 -0.59 2.75 -6.25
N TRP A 158 -1.52 1.81 -6.43
CA TRP A 158 -2.73 1.73 -5.61
C TRP A 158 -2.42 1.45 -4.13
N VAL A 159 -1.45 0.57 -3.85
CA VAL A 159 -0.98 0.29 -2.49
C VAL A 159 -0.39 1.55 -1.85
N VAL A 160 0.50 2.26 -2.55
CA VAL A 160 1.10 3.52 -2.04
C VAL A 160 0.02 4.57 -1.76
N TYR A 161 -0.97 4.68 -2.63
CA TYR A 161 -2.12 5.57 -2.43
C TYR A 161 -2.90 5.22 -1.15
N ILE A 162 -3.22 3.94 -0.92
CA ILE A 162 -3.94 3.51 0.30
C ILE A 162 -3.13 3.81 1.55
N VAL A 163 -1.83 3.48 1.56
CA VAL A 163 -0.97 3.67 2.73
C VAL A 163 -0.86 5.15 3.08
N SER A 164 -0.64 6.02 2.10
CA SER A 164 -0.56 7.47 2.31
C SER A 164 -1.89 8.08 2.78
N SER A 165 -3.02 7.63 2.23
CA SER A 165 -4.35 8.05 2.68
C SER A 165 -4.64 7.59 4.12
N TYR A 166 -4.20 6.39 4.50
CA TYR A 166 -4.36 5.88 5.85
C TYR A 166 -3.46 6.61 6.86
N GLY A 167 -2.23 6.94 6.48
CA GLY A 167 -1.32 7.75 7.29
C GLY A 167 -1.90 9.12 7.63
N LYS A 168 -2.40 9.84 6.63
CA LYS A 168 -3.08 11.13 6.83
C LYS A 168 -4.29 11.04 7.75
N LYS A 169 -5.07 9.95 7.65
CA LYS A 169 -6.22 9.73 8.52
C LYS A 169 -5.80 9.52 9.98
N LEU A 170 -4.75 8.73 10.22
CA LEU A 170 -4.23 8.52 11.58
C LEU A 170 -3.66 9.80 12.18
N GLU A 171 -2.95 10.60 11.38
CA GLU A 171 -2.43 11.89 11.81
C GLU A 171 -3.57 12.85 12.19
N ASN A 172 -4.64 12.90 11.38
CA ASN A 172 -5.83 13.66 11.72
C ASN A 172 -6.53 13.14 12.99
N GLU A 173 -6.63 11.82 13.19
CA GLU A 173 -7.16 11.23 14.43
C GLU A 173 -6.30 11.62 15.65
N HIS A 174 -4.98 11.57 15.52
CA HIS A 174 -4.05 11.94 16.59
C HIS A 174 -4.07 13.45 16.89
N ALA A 175 -4.10 14.29 15.84
CA ALA A 175 -4.21 15.74 15.97
C ALA A 175 -5.52 16.11 16.67
N TRP A 176 -6.64 15.51 16.25
CA TRP A 176 -7.94 15.70 16.89
C TRP A 176 -7.93 15.29 18.36
N THR A 177 -7.36 14.12 18.67
CA THR A 177 -7.25 13.62 20.06
C THR A 177 -6.28 14.46 20.91
N ALA A 178 -5.32 15.15 20.29
CA ALA A 178 -4.40 16.06 20.98
C ALA A 178 -5.02 17.45 21.21
N THR A 179 -5.84 17.94 20.29
CA THR A 179 -6.52 19.26 20.39
C THR A 179 -7.79 19.22 21.21
N VAL A 180 -8.47 18.08 21.29
CA VAL A 180 -9.51 17.85 22.29
C VAL A 180 -8.76 17.37 23.52
N PRO A 181 -8.53 18.20 24.56
CA PRO A 181 -7.93 17.69 25.78
C PRO A 181 -8.91 16.67 26.32
N LEU A 182 -8.68 15.37 26.09
CA LEU A 182 -9.23 14.29 26.91
C LEU A 182 -8.57 14.47 28.27
N ASP A 183 -8.96 15.53 28.95
CA ASP A 183 -8.69 15.70 30.34
C ASP A 183 -9.36 14.50 30.99
N THR A 184 -8.55 13.55 31.42
CA THR A 184 -8.96 12.55 32.41
C THR A 184 -9.48 13.23 33.69
N GLY A 185 -9.41 14.56 33.77
CA GLY A 185 -10.03 15.47 34.70
C GLY A 185 -11.15 16.37 34.17
N TYR A 186 -11.92 16.03 33.12
CA TYR A 186 -13.35 16.36 33.26
C TYR A 186 -13.88 15.48 34.38
N LYS A 187 -13.69 15.96 35.60
CA LYS A 187 -14.65 15.72 36.65
C LYS A 187 -15.94 16.23 36.06
N TYR A 188 -16.73 15.35 35.45
CA TYR A 188 -18.15 15.43 35.69
C TYR A 188 -18.21 15.55 37.20
N ALA A 189 -18.47 16.77 37.70
CA ALA A 189 -19.00 16.87 39.03
C ALA A 189 -20.24 15.97 38.92
N ALA A 190 -20.14 14.77 39.47
CA ALA A 190 -21.31 14.00 39.78
C ALA A 190 -22.06 14.93 40.73
N ALA A 191 -22.91 15.81 40.20
CA ALA A 191 -24.03 16.32 40.94
C ALA A 191 -24.61 15.04 41.53
N GLY A 192 -24.55 14.88 42.86
CA GLY A 192 -24.65 13.61 43.57
C GLY A 192 -25.97 12.89 43.29
N ARG A 193 -26.10 12.34 42.09
CA ARG A 193 -27.30 11.83 41.47
C ARG A 193 -26.94 10.48 40.94
N SER A 194 -27.78 9.52 41.33
CA SER A 194 -27.60 8.13 41.01
C SER A 194 -27.59 7.96 39.49
N SER A 195 -26.65 7.17 38.97
CA SER A 195 -26.37 6.98 37.54
C SER A 195 -27.51 6.34 36.72
N THR A 196 -28.71 6.23 37.31
CA THR A 196 -29.92 5.66 36.71
C THR A 196 -31.02 6.70 36.41
N GLU A 197 -30.91 7.94 36.92
CA GLU A 197 -31.94 8.99 36.71
C GLU A 197 -32.04 9.46 35.25
N ALA A 198 -30.99 9.29 34.44
CA ALA A 198 -30.99 9.69 33.03
C ALA A 198 -31.86 8.78 32.13
N LEU A 199 -32.19 7.56 32.57
CA LEU A 199 -33.04 6.63 31.81
C LEU A 199 -34.50 6.65 32.25
N THR A 200 -34.83 7.25 33.41
CA THR A 200 -36.17 7.22 33.99
C THR A 200 -36.84 8.59 34.09
N ALA A 201 -36.15 9.68 33.73
CA ALA A 201 -36.75 11.01 33.72
C ALA A 201 -37.72 11.21 32.53
N PRO A 202 -39.00 11.56 32.77
CA PRO A 202 -40.01 11.70 31.71
C PRO A 202 -39.82 12.93 30.80
N ASN A 203 -38.89 13.84 31.14
CA ASN A 203 -38.51 14.98 30.31
C ASN A 203 -36.99 15.10 30.29
N TYR A 204 -36.36 14.51 29.28
CA TYR A 204 -34.93 14.65 29.04
C TYR A 204 -34.66 15.96 28.29
N GLN A 205 -34.34 17.02 29.03
CA GLN A 205 -33.90 18.28 28.42
C GLN A 205 -32.40 18.18 28.17
N TYR A 206 -32.03 18.02 26.90
CA TYR A 206 -30.65 17.94 26.45
C TYR A 206 -29.86 19.15 27.00
N PRO A 207 -28.66 18.99 27.57
CA PRO A 207 -27.93 20.09 28.24
C PRO A 207 -27.68 21.33 27.37
N TYR A 208 -27.65 21.16 26.04
CA TYR A 208 -27.50 22.27 25.08
C TYR A 208 -28.84 22.79 24.53
N ALA A 209 -29.98 22.30 25.02
CA ALA A 209 -31.31 22.79 24.64
C ALA A 209 -31.75 23.99 25.51
N ASP A 210 -31.09 24.24 26.64
CA ASP A 210 -31.29 25.45 27.43
C ASP A 210 -30.53 26.62 26.78
N GLY A 211 -31.21 27.75 26.57
CA GLY A 211 -30.62 28.96 26.01
C GLY A 211 -29.38 29.45 26.75
N SER A 212 -29.29 29.23 28.07
CA SER A 212 -28.13 29.57 28.88
C SER A 212 -26.85 28.81 28.49
N HIS A 213 -26.98 27.60 27.94
CA HIS A 213 -25.87 26.73 27.52
C HIS A 213 -25.87 26.49 26.00
N SER A 214 -26.70 27.23 25.25
CA SER A 214 -26.74 27.22 23.80
C SER A 214 -25.42 27.77 23.24
N PHE A 215 -24.91 27.14 22.18
CA PHE A 215 -23.83 27.70 21.38
C PHE A 215 -24.24 29.12 20.91
N GLY A 216 -23.44 30.12 21.28
CA GLY A 216 -23.67 31.53 20.92
C GLY A 216 -24.32 32.41 22.00
N ASN A 217 -24.70 31.87 23.16
CA ASN A 217 -25.35 32.69 24.20
C ASN A 217 -24.38 33.60 25.00
N ASN A 218 -23.09 33.28 24.99
CA ASN A 218 -22.05 34.15 25.53
C ASN A 218 -21.28 34.80 24.39
N SER A 219 -21.69 36.00 23.98
CA SER A 219 -20.98 36.83 22.99
C SER A 219 -19.56 37.25 23.43
N SER A 220 -19.12 36.82 24.61
CA SER A 220 -17.87 37.18 25.28
C SER A 220 -16.92 36.00 25.51
N ALA A 221 -17.31 34.75 25.17
CA ALA A 221 -16.33 33.69 25.06
C ALA A 221 -15.56 33.92 23.75
N PRO A 222 -14.23 34.11 23.76
CA PRO A 222 -13.46 34.23 22.53
C PRO A 222 -13.74 32.98 21.70
N TYR A 223 -14.41 33.17 20.56
CA TYR A 223 -14.30 32.22 19.47
C TYR A 223 -12.82 32.21 19.12
N ASP A 224 -12.11 31.17 19.56
CA ASP A 224 -10.76 30.88 19.07
C ASP A 224 -10.98 30.08 17.78
N PRO A 225 -11.01 30.75 16.60
CA PRO A 225 -11.06 30.00 15.35
C PRO A 225 -9.88 29.03 15.35
N PRO A 226 -10.06 27.78 14.90
CA PRO A 226 -8.91 26.94 14.61
C PRO A 226 -7.99 27.74 13.68
N ALA A 227 -6.77 28.01 14.17
CA ALA A 227 -5.81 28.86 13.49
C ALA A 227 -5.77 28.48 11.99
N PRO A 228 -5.92 29.45 11.07
CA PRO A 228 -5.87 29.15 9.66
C PRO A 228 -4.56 28.43 9.38
N HIS A 229 -4.68 27.22 8.83
CA HIS A 229 -3.57 26.37 8.42
C HIS A 229 -2.37 27.20 7.98
N ALA A 230 -1.31 27.21 8.79
CA ALA A 230 -0.02 27.68 8.34
C ALA A 230 0.36 26.80 7.15
N ARG A 231 0.14 27.32 5.95
CA ARG A 231 0.68 26.74 4.72
C ARG A 231 2.18 26.68 4.95
N TYR A 232 2.71 25.47 5.09
CA TYR A 232 4.14 25.24 5.01
C TYR A 232 4.55 25.63 3.60
N THR A 233 5.04 26.85 3.43
CA THR A 233 5.78 27.26 2.25
C THR A 233 7.07 26.46 2.26
N SER A 234 7.17 25.49 1.36
CA SER A 234 8.43 24.86 1.00
C SER A 234 9.39 25.95 0.53
N ASN A 235 10.40 26.24 1.35
CA ASN A 235 11.61 26.86 0.83
C ASN A 235 12.50 25.76 0.26
N VAL A 236 13.07 26.13 -0.89
CA VAL A 236 13.96 25.43 -1.81
C VAL A 236 15.09 24.69 -1.10
#